data_AF-A0A419DMG4-F1
#
_entry.id   AF-A0A419DMG4-F1
#
_cell.length_a   1.000
_cell.length_b   1.000
_cell.length_c   1.000
_cell.angle_alpha   90.00
_cell.angle_beta   90.00
_cell.angle_gamma   90.00
#
_symmetry.space_group_name_H-M   'P 1'
#
loop_
_entity.id
_entity.type
_entity.pdbx_description
1 polymer ?
#
loop_
_entity_poly.entity_id
_entity_poly.type
_entity_poly.pdbx_seq_one_letter_code
_entity_poly.pdbx_strand_id
1 'polypeptide(L)'
;MKGVESMSYNLNNADGVVNVSQQVIEVIAGVAVQETEGIAFTQDDSKLQEKQMVKLVKVEDVDGSITVSLSVHIKYGMSIIKTAGKVQERIAQDMENMLAFQPKAINVRVIGLLKG
;
A
#
# COMPACT_ATOMS: atom_id res chain seq x y z
N MET A 1 11.61 -25.78 2.55
CA MET A 1 11.14 -24.46 2.09
C MET A 1 9.63 -24.53 2.03
N LYS A 2 8.90 -23.94 2.98
CA LYS A 2 7.44 -23.80 2.82
C LYS A 2 7.23 -22.80 1.69
N GLY A 3 6.63 -23.28 0.60
CA GLY A 3 6.22 -22.43 -0.50
C GLY A 3 5.39 -21.28 0.03
N VAL A 4 5.61 -20.09 -0.53
CA VAL A 4 4.68 -18.98 -0.38
C VAL A 4 3.37 -19.49 -0.99
N GLU A 5 2.46 -20.00 -0.15
CA GLU A 5 1.07 -20.16 -0.57
C GLU A 5 0.62 -18.78 -1.03
N SER A 6 0.16 -18.70 -2.27
CA SER A 6 -0.38 -17.49 -2.87
C SER A 6 -1.62 -17.08 -2.07
N MET A 7 -1.43 -16.29 -1.01
CA MET A 7 -2.54 -15.75 -0.23
C MET A 7 -3.43 -14.97 -1.19
N SER A 8 -4.71 -15.32 -1.23
CA SER A 8 -5.74 -14.67 -2.04
C SER A 8 -6.93 -14.32 -1.17
N TYR A 9 -7.63 -13.27 -1.58
CA TYR A 9 -8.75 -12.67 -0.87
C TYR A 9 -9.98 -12.69 -1.77
N ASN A 10 -11.14 -12.97 -1.19
CA ASN A 10 -12.42 -12.86 -1.87
C ASN A 10 -13.03 -11.51 -1.53
N LEU A 11 -12.91 -10.56 -2.46
CA LEU A 11 -13.50 -9.25 -2.34
C LEU A 11 -14.95 -9.32 -2.82
N ASN A 12 -15.89 -9.01 -1.94
CA ASN A 12 -17.29 -8.87 -2.32
C ASN A 12 -17.53 -7.41 -2.68
N ASN A 13 -17.94 -7.15 -3.93
CA ASN A 13 -18.32 -5.83 -4.42
C ASN A 13 -19.69 -5.87 -5.11
N ALA A 14 -20.12 -4.75 -5.69
CA ALA A 14 -21.42 -4.63 -6.35
C ALA A 14 -21.59 -5.57 -7.56
N ASP A 15 -20.49 -5.99 -8.18
CA ASP A 15 -20.46 -6.83 -9.39
C ASP A 15 -20.28 -8.32 -9.08
N GLY A 16 -20.05 -8.68 -7.80
CA GLY A 16 -19.96 -10.06 -7.33
C GLY A 16 -18.74 -10.32 -6.44
N VAL A 17 -18.23 -11.55 -6.50
CA VAL A 17 -17.04 -11.98 -5.74
C VAL A 17 -15.83 -11.97 -6.66
N VAL A 18 -14.85 -11.12 -6.36
CA VAL A 18 -13.58 -11.04 -7.08
C VAL A 18 -12.50 -11.72 -6.24
N ASN A 19 -11.81 -12.70 -6.82
CA ASN A 19 -10.65 -13.30 -6.18
C ASN A 19 -9.40 -12.49 -6.55
N VAL A 20 -8.72 -11.94 -5.55
CA VAL A 20 -7.55 -11.08 -5.73
C VAL A 20 -6.38 -11.66 -4.95
N SER A 21 -5.21 -11.79 -5.59
CA SER A 21 -4.02 -12.22 -4.88
C SER A 21 -3.47 -11.10 -3.99
N GLN A 22 -2.80 -11.47 -2.90
CA GLN A 22 -2.13 -10.52 -2.02
C GLN A 22 -1.15 -9.62 -2.78
N GLN A 23 -0.41 -10.19 -3.74
CA GLN A 23 0.54 -9.46 -4.56
C GLN A 23 -0.12 -8.30 -5.33
N VAL A 24 -1.36 -8.45 -5.80
CA VAL A 24 -2.06 -7.36 -6.51
C VAL A 24 -2.28 -6.18 -5.58
N ILE A 25 -2.74 -6.42 -4.34
CA ILE A 25 -2.97 -5.36 -3.35
C ILE A 25 -1.63 -4.71 -2.94
N GLU A 26 -0.56 -5.49 -2.80
CA GLU A 26 0.78 -4.99 -2.51
C GLU A 26 1.33 -4.10 -3.63
N VAL A 27 1.08 -4.47 -4.89
CA VAL A 27 1.48 -3.66 -6.07
C VAL A 27 0.70 -2.35 -6.12
N ILE A 28 -0.63 -2.39 -5.91
CA ILE A 28 -1.46 -1.18 -5.85
C ILE A 28 -0.93 -0.23 -4.78
N ALA A 29 -0.70 -0.74 -3.56
CA ALA A 29 -0.17 0.06 -2.46
C ALA A 29 1.24 0.61 -2.77
N GLY A 30 2.09 -0.21 -3.38
CA GLY A 30 3.43 0.21 -3.81
C GLY A 30 3.40 1.37 -4.81
N VAL A 31 2.60 1.25 -5.87
CA VAL A 31 2.45 2.28 -6.91
C VAL A 31 1.92 3.58 -6.30
N ALA A 32 0.87 3.50 -5.47
CA ALA A 32 0.31 4.65 -4.77
C ALA A 32 1.37 5.39 -3.93
N VAL A 33 2.21 4.64 -3.21
CA VAL A 33 3.30 5.21 -2.41
C VAL A 33 4.37 5.85 -3.29
N GLN A 34 4.75 5.21 -4.40
CA GLN A 34 5.75 5.71 -5.36
C GLN A 34 5.35 7.05 -5.98
N GLU A 35 4.07 7.20 -6.30
CA GLU A 35 3.56 8.41 -6.96
C GLU A 35 3.14 9.50 -5.98
N THR A 36 3.16 9.23 -4.66
CA THR A 36 2.84 10.23 -3.65
C THR A 36 4.03 11.15 -3.40
N GLU A 37 3.84 12.43 -3.72
CA GLU A 37 4.83 13.47 -3.45
C GLU A 37 5.17 13.57 -1.94
N GLY A 38 6.47 13.63 -1.65
CA GLY A 38 7.00 13.75 -0.30
C GLY A 38 7.33 12.42 0.37
N ILE A 39 7.07 11.28 -0.28
CA ILE A 39 7.64 10.00 0.13
C ILE A 39 9.13 9.94 -0.23
N ALA A 40 9.91 9.36 0.67
CA ALA A 40 11.32 9.06 0.46
C ALA A 40 11.52 7.55 0.51
N PHE A 41 12.44 7.05 -0.32
CA PHE A 41 12.64 5.61 -0.48
C PHE A 41 14.02 5.16 0.00
N THR A 42 15.03 5.94 -0.34
CA THR A 42 16.44 5.70 -0.01
C THR A 42 17.18 7.05 0.00
N GLN A 43 18.43 7.10 0.46
CA GLN A 43 19.26 8.30 0.28
C GLN A 43 19.48 8.67 -1.21
N ASP A 44 19.45 7.66 -2.08
CA ASP A 44 19.33 7.81 -3.53
C ASP A 44 17.91 7.41 -3.94
N ASP A 45 16.97 8.35 -4.08
CA ASP A 45 15.58 8.07 -4.48
C ASP A 45 15.47 7.29 -5.83
N SER A 46 16.55 7.19 -6.59
CA SER A 46 16.63 6.51 -7.90
C SER A 46 16.74 4.97 -7.85
N LYS A 47 16.91 4.35 -6.67
CA LYS A 47 17.23 2.92 -6.54
C LYS A 47 16.15 2.06 -5.89
N LEU A 48 14.90 2.50 -5.88
CA LEU A 48 13.82 1.65 -5.38
C LEU A 48 13.44 0.59 -6.42
N GLN A 49 13.71 -0.68 -6.11
CA GLN A 49 13.33 -1.81 -6.97
C GLN A 49 11.93 -2.30 -6.59
N GLU A 50 11.12 -2.72 -7.57
CA GLU A 50 9.76 -3.27 -7.39
C GLU A 50 9.68 -4.35 -6.30
N LYS A 51 10.68 -5.23 -6.22
CA LYS A 51 10.78 -6.29 -5.20
C LYS A 51 10.92 -5.78 -3.76
N GLN A 52 11.37 -4.54 -3.55
CA GLN A 52 11.49 -3.92 -2.23
C GLN A 52 10.16 -3.30 -1.78
N MET A 53 9.33 -2.85 -2.72
CA MET A 53 8.02 -2.24 -2.45
C MET A 53 7.04 -3.28 -1.85
N VAL A 54 7.03 -4.47 -2.43
CA VAL A 54 6.17 -5.60 -2.03
C VAL A 54 6.39 -6.03 -0.58
N LYS A 55 7.60 -5.86 -0.02
CA LYS A 55 7.92 -6.30 1.35
C LYS A 55 7.47 -5.34 2.46
N LEU A 56 7.01 -4.14 2.11
CA LEU A 56 6.65 -3.11 3.08
C LEU A 56 5.16 -3.09 3.41
N VAL A 57 4.36 -3.87 2.69
CA VAL A 57 2.91 -3.88 2.78
C VAL A 57 2.46 -5.19 3.44
N LYS A 58 1.59 -5.07 4.44
CA LYS A 58 0.90 -6.18 5.08
C LYS A 58 -0.59 -6.03 4.80
N VAL A 59 -1.20 -7.09 4.31
CA VAL A 59 -2.63 -7.16 4.03
C VAL A 59 -3.28 -8.16 4.98
N GLU A 60 -4.33 -7.73 5.66
CA GLU A 60 -5.08 -8.56 6.61
C GLU A 60 -6.55 -8.59 6.17
N ASP A 61 -7.13 -9.78 6.17
CA ASP A 61 -8.56 -9.98 5.95
C ASP A 61 -9.18 -10.45 7.26
N VAL A 62 -10.14 -9.67 7.76
CA VAL A 62 -10.95 -10.03 8.93
C VAL A 62 -12.40 -9.96 8.52
N ASP A 63 -13.06 -11.11 8.42
CA ASP A 63 -14.47 -11.24 8.04
C ASP A 63 -14.85 -10.50 6.74
N GLY A 64 -13.98 -10.57 5.71
CA GLY A 64 -14.19 -9.91 4.42
C GLY A 64 -13.82 -8.42 4.41
N SER A 65 -13.27 -7.91 5.52
CA SER A 65 -12.78 -6.54 5.61
C SER A 65 -11.27 -6.48 5.49
N ILE A 66 -10.78 -5.96 4.37
CA ILE A 66 -9.35 -5.80 4.14
C ILE A 66 -8.81 -4.59 4.91
N THR A 67 -7.71 -4.80 5.61
CA THR A 67 -6.86 -3.75 6.19
C THR A 67 -5.48 -3.79 5.56
N VAL A 68 -5.02 -2.64 5.06
CA VAL A 68 -3.69 -2.48 4.46
C VAL A 68 -2.80 -1.73 5.45
N SER A 69 -1.63 -2.27 5.76
CA SER A 69 -0.66 -1.61 6.64
C SER A 69 0.69 -1.50 5.94
N LEU A 70 1.31 -0.33 5.99
CA LEU A 70 2.57 -0.06 5.34
C LEU A 70 3.47 0.87 6.15
N SER A 71 4.77 0.79 5.88
CA SER A 71 5.78 1.67 6.49
C SER A 71 6.45 2.53 5.43
N VAL A 72 6.54 3.84 5.67
CA VAL A 72 7.12 4.81 4.73
C VAL A 72 8.14 5.72 5.42
N HIS A 73 9.12 6.20 4.65
CA HIS A 73 9.89 7.37 5.01
C HIS A 73 9.30 8.60 4.32
N ILE A 74 9.40 9.75 4.99
CA ILE A 74 8.93 11.02 4.44
C ILE A 74 10.12 11.96 4.24
N LYS A 75 10.10 12.74 3.15
CA LYS A 75 11.10 13.76 2.87
C LYS A 75 11.12 14.82 3.96
N TYR A 76 12.32 15.18 4.42
CA TYR A 76 12.50 16.24 5.39
C TYR A 76 11.89 17.55 4.90
N GLY A 77 11.17 18.26 5.78
CA GLY A 77 10.47 19.51 5.45
C GLY A 77 9.03 19.32 4.94
N MET A 78 8.59 18.07 4.70
CA MET A 78 7.21 17.78 4.34
C MET A 78 6.32 17.58 5.58
N SER A 79 5.02 17.86 5.44
CA SER A 79 4.05 17.61 6.50
C SER A 79 3.72 16.13 6.59
N ILE A 80 4.13 15.49 7.69
CA ILE A 80 3.90 14.06 7.97
C ILE A 80 2.42 13.69 7.79
N ILE A 81 1.52 14.45 8.44
CA ILE A 81 0.09 14.15 8.42
C ILE A 81 -0.49 14.30 7.01
N LYS A 82 -0.15 15.38 6.28
CA LYS A 82 -0.65 15.59 4.93
C LYS A 82 -0.13 14.53 3.96
N THR A 83 1.15 14.19 4.04
CA THR A 83 1.76 13.19 3.16
C THR A 83 1.23 11.79 3.45
N ALA A 84 1.10 11.39 4.72
CA ALA A 84 0.48 10.11 5.07
C ALA A 84 -1.00 10.05 4.64
N GLY A 85 -1.75 11.13 4.81
CA GLY A 85 -3.13 11.24 4.34
C GLY A 85 -3.25 11.06 2.82
N LYS A 86 -2.37 11.70 2.04
CA LYS A 86 -2.30 11.50 0.59
C LYS A 86 -2.05 10.04 0.20
N VAL A 87 -1.15 9.35 0.90
CA VAL A 87 -0.91 7.91 0.67
C VAL A 87 -2.18 7.10 0.94
N GLN A 88 -2.87 7.36 2.06
CA GLN A 88 -4.11 6.65 2.40
C GLN A 88 -5.19 6.87 1.34
N GLU A 89 -5.44 8.12 0.96
CA GLU A 89 -6.41 8.48 -0.06
C GLU A 89 -6.10 7.82 -1.39
N ARG A 90 -4.81 7.85 -1.79
CA ARG A 90 -4.39 7.27 -3.07
C ARG A 90 -4.59 5.75 -3.12
N ILE A 91 -4.21 5.04 -2.05
CA ILE A 91 -4.42 3.59 -1.97
C ILE A 91 -5.92 3.25 -2.01
N ALA A 92 -6.76 3.99 -1.27
CA ALA A 92 -8.21 3.77 -1.27
C ALA A 92 -8.81 4.00 -2.67
N GLN A 93 -8.40 5.07 -3.35
CA GLN A 93 -8.85 5.37 -4.71
C GLN A 93 -8.42 4.30 -5.71
N ASP A 94 -7.16 3.86 -5.68
CA ASP A 94 -6.66 2.87 -6.62
C ASP A 94 -7.31 1.49 -6.40
N MET A 95 -7.57 1.10 -5.13
CA MET A 95 -8.32 -0.12 -4.82
C MET A 95 -9.78 -0.05 -5.30
N GLU A 96 -10.44 1.10 -5.15
CA GLU A 96 -11.78 1.29 -5.71
C GLU A 96 -11.77 1.20 -7.23
N ASN A 97 -10.85 1.90 -7.88
CA ASN A 97 -10.81 1.99 -9.34
C ASN A 97 -10.45 0.65 -9.99
N MET A 98 -9.59 -0.16 -9.37
CA MET A 98 -9.12 -1.42 -9.96
C MET A 98 -9.93 -2.63 -9.51
N LEU A 99 -10.46 -2.62 -8.28
CA LEU A 99 -11.09 -3.78 -7.65
C LEU A 99 -12.57 -3.53 -7.27
N ALA A 100 -13.09 -2.32 -7.48
CA ALA A 100 -14.40 -1.87 -7.00
C ALA A 100 -14.59 -2.19 -5.50
N PHE A 101 -13.54 -1.98 -4.71
CA PHE A 101 -13.50 -2.38 -3.31
C PHE A 101 -12.89 -1.30 -2.41
N GLN A 102 -13.62 -0.93 -1.35
CA GLN A 102 -13.15 -0.04 -0.29
C GLN A 102 -12.51 -0.83 0.86
N PRO A 103 -11.23 -0.61 1.19
CA PRO A 103 -10.63 -1.20 2.38
C PRO A 103 -11.20 -0.60 3.66
N LYS A 104 -11.28 -1.40 4.73
CA LYS A 104 -11.75 -0.96 6.05
C LYS A 104 -10.80 0.07 6.68
N ALA A 105 -9.50 -0.12 6.50
CA ALA A 105 -8.49 0.78 7.02
C ALA A 105 -7.20 0.69 6.22
N ILE A 106 -6.51 1.84 6.14
CA ILE A 106 -5.16 1.95 5.57
C ILE A 106 -4.28 2.59 6.65
N ASN A 107 -3.32 1.83 7.17
CA ASN A 107 -2.44 2.26 8.25
C ASN A 107 -1.07 2.61 7.68
N VAL A 108 -0.74 3.90 7.68
CA VAL A 108 0.58 4.39 7.25
C VAL A 108 1.44 4.67 8.48
N ARG A 109 2.46 3.84 8.70
CA ARG A 109 3.47 4.06 9.74
C ARG A 109 4.63 4.84 9.16
N VAL A 110 4.91 6.01 9.73
CA VAL A 110 6.10 6.78 9.37
C VAL A 110 7.26 6.32 10.23
N ILE A 111 8.25 5.69 9.61
CA ILE A 111 9.38 5.06 10.31
C ILE A 111 10.63 5.95 10.35
N GLY A 112 10.65 7.05 9.60
CA GLY A 112 11.72 8.04 9.67
C GLY A 112 11.57 9.16 8.65
N LEU A 113 12.48 10.13 8.75
CA LEU A 113 12.63 11.22 7.80
C LEU A 113 13.96 11.07 7.06
N LEU A 114 13.95 11.30 5.75
CA LEU A 114 15.16 11.28 4.92
C LEU A 114 15.37 12.65 4.27
N LYS A 115 16.62 13.08 4.14
CA LYS A 115 16.98 14.17 3.24
C LYS A 115 16.82 13.62 1.82
N GLY A 116 15.90 14.20 1.05
CA GLY A 116 15.76 13.91 -0.38
C GLY A 116 16.78 14.65 -1.21
#